data_AF-A0A257RAE7-F1
#
_entry.id   AF-A0A257RAE7-F1
#
_cell.length_a   1.000
_cell.length_b   1.000
_cell.length_c   1.000
_cell.angle_alpha   90.00
_cell.angle_beta   90.00
_cell.angle_gamma   90.00
#
_symmetry.space_group_name_H-M   'P 1'
#
loop_
_entity.id
_entity.type
_entity.pdbx_description
1 polymer ?
#
loop_
_entity_poly.entity_id
_entity_poly.type
_entity_poly.pdbx_seq_one_letter_code
_entity_poly.pdbx_strand_id
1 'polypeptide(L)'
;DALWPDTAPGRVHGQFWRSFSDLRARLREAGGGALEVLTKAGEHYRPCTDEIACDLWEFQAALGESSRTDDDEVARAALRRAVEVYRGDLLAGTDRPWIEPVRQDLHRRALDAHLRLAELEEQTGRPDTAVVVLEQAIARDRYAEEPYRRLMVLHAAHSHPGAVTDVWRLLQGRLAELDLDVETATANLYRQLTADPERWPDPDRVRLPR
;
A
#
# COMPACT_ATOMS: atom_id res chain seq x y z
N ASP A 1 -9.21 26.60 5.42
CA ASP A 1 -7.79 26.63 5.00
C ASP A 1 -7.45 25.53 4.00
N ALA A 2 -7.54 24.25 4.35
CA ALA A 2 -7.16 23.15 3.43
C ALA A 2 -7.97 23.05 2.11
N LEU A 3 -9.28 23.35 2.15
CA LEU A 3 -10.16 23.25 0.98
C LEU A 3 -10.28 24.56 0.19
N TRP A 4 -10.12 25.70 0.86
CA TRP A 4 -10.31 27.04 0.29
C TRP A 4 -9.23 28.00 0.79
N PRO A 5 -7.96 27.78 0.44
CA PRO A 5 -6.85 28.62 0.91
C PRO A 5 -6.98 30.08 0.43
N ASP A 6 -7.55 30.29 -0.76
CA ASP A 6 -7.67 31.61 -1.39
C ASP A 6 -9.01 32.32 -1.07
N THR A 7 -9.86 31.73 -0.22
CA THR A 7 -11.15 32.34 0.13
C THR A 7 -10.99 33.25 1.34
N ALA A 8 -11.33 34.53 1.16
CA ALA A 8 -11.34 35.51 2.24
C ALA A 8 -12.16 35.01 3.46
N PRO A 9 -11.69 35.23 4.71
CA PRO A 9 -12.29 34.62 5.91
C PRO A 9 -13.82 34.80 6.02
N GLY A 10 -14.33 36.00 5.72
CA GLY A 10 -15.77 36.30 5.77
C GLY A 10 -16.63 35.55 4.74
N ARG A 11 -16.01 34.91 3.73
CA ARG A 11 -16.70 34.14 2.69
C ARG A 11 -16.61 32.62 2.88
N VAL A 12 -15.71 32.14 3.75
CA VAL A 12 -15.47 30.70 3.97
C VAL A 12 -16.74 30.00 4.45
N HIS A 13 -17.49 30.60 5.36
CA HIS A 13 -18.72 30.02 5.89
C HIS A 13 -19.78 29.80 4.80
N GLY A 14 -20.01 30.80 3.95
CA GLY A 14 -20.93 30.68 2.82
C GLY A 14 -20.46 29.67 1.77
N GLN A 15 -19.15 29.63 1.51
CA GLN A 15 -18.54 28.66 0.59
C GLN A 15 -18.70 27.21 1.08
N PHE A 16 -18.52 27.00 2.38
CA PHE A 16 -18.75 25.71 3.03
C PHE A 16 -20.18 25.23 2.84
N TRP A 17 -21.17 26.04 3.19
CA TRP A 17 -22.58 25.62 3.11
C TRP A 17 -23.08 25.39 1.69
N ARG A 18 -22.57 26.15 0.70
CA ARG A 18 -22.85 25.87 -0.72
C ARG A 18 -22.31 24.51 -1.12
N SER A 19 -21.02 24.28 -0.91
CA SER A 19 -20.35 23.02 -1.27
C SER A 19 -20.98 21.82 -0.56
N PHE A 20 -21.36 22.00 0.71
CA PHE A 20 -22.03 20.99 1.53
C PHE A 20 -23.44 20.67 1.01
N SER A 21 -24.21 21.69 0.61
CA SER A 21 -25.54 21.51 0.01
C SER A 21 -25.46 20.78 -1.33
N ASP A 22 -24.49 21.15 -2.17
CA ASP A 22 -24.23 20.52 -3.47
C ASP A 22 -23.82 19.04 -3.29
N LEU A 23 -22.92 18.76 -2.35
CA LEU A 23 -22.50 17.39 -2.01
C LEU A 23 -23.70 16.54 -1.58
N ARG A 24 -24.53 17.05 -0.68
CA ARG A 24 -25.72 16.35 -0.19
C ARG A 24 -26.75 16.10 -1.29
N ALA A 25 -26.95 17.07 -2.19
CA ALA A 25 -27.84 16.90 -3.33
C ALA A 25 -27.36 15.77 -4.25
N ARG A 26 -26.07 15.77 -4.63
CA ARG A 26 -25.46 14.75 -5.49
C ARG A 26 -25.51 13.35 -4.87
N LEU A 27 -25.23 13.24 -3.58
CA LEU A 27 -25.27 11.95 -2.89
C LEU A 27 -26.69 11.37 -2.77
N ARG A 28 -27.69 12.23 -2.52
CA ARG A 28 -29.11 11.81 -2.52
C ARG A 28 -29.62 11.41 -3.89
N GLU A 29 -29.16 12.09 -4.94
CA GLU A 29 -29.46 11.71 -6.32
C GLU A 29 -28.89 10.32 -6.62
N ALA A 30 -27.66 10.03 -6.19
CA ALA A 30 -26.99 8.77 -6.46
C ALA A 30 -27.55 7.58 -5.67
N GLY A 31 -28.00 7.77 -4.42
CA GLY A 31 -28.39 6.65 -3.54
C GLY A 31 -29.82 6.68 -3.01
N GLY A 32 -30.67 7.56 -3.55
CA GLY A 32 -32.08 7.67 -3.18
C GLY A 32 -32.34 8.75 -2.12
N GLY A 33 -33.46 9.47 -2.26
CA GLY A 33 -33.74 10.73 -1.57
C GLY A 33 -33.80 10.70 -0.03
N ALA A 34 -33.72 9.52 0.59
CA ALA A 34 -33.78 9.35 2.04
C ALA A 34 -32.40 9.24 2.73
N LEU A 35 -31.28 9.26 2.00
CA LEU A 35 -29.95 9.05 2.60
C LEU A 35 -29.52 10.20 3.52
N GLU A 36 -29.15 9.83 4.76
CA GLU A 36 -28.43 10.70 5.69
C GLU A 36 -26.92 10.50 5.52
N VAL A 37 -26.39 10.97 4.40
CA VAL A 37 -24.99 10.76 4.01
C VAL A 37 -23.94 11.47 4.87
N LEU A 38 -24.32 12.51 5.62
CA LEU A 38 -23.42 13.28 6.47
C LEU A 38 -24.09 13.53 7.81
N THR A 39 -23.47 13.08 8.90
CA THR A 39 -23.92 13.28 10.27
C THR A 39 -23.13 14.40 10.93
N LYS A 40 -23.80 15.19 11.78
CA LYS A 40 -23.15 16.22 12.59
C LYS A 40 -22.65 15.59 13.90
N ALA A 41 -21.35 15.63 14.12
CA ALA A 41 -20.69 15.15 15.33
C ALA A 41 -20.01 16.33 16.05
N GLY A 42 -20.72 16.95 17.00
CA GLY A 42 -20.29 18.19 17.64
C GLY A 42 -20.17 19.32 16.63
N GLU A 43 -19.00 19.95 16.54
CA GLU A 43 -18.71 21.04 15.59
C GLU A 43 -18.26 20.56 14.20
N HIS A 44 -18.23 19.24 13.97
CA HIS A 44 -17.76 18.65 12.72
C HIS A 44 -18.85 17.87 12.00
N TYR A 45 -18.70 17.74 10.68
CA TYR A 45 -19.49 16.81 9.88
C TYR A 45 -18.64 15.59 9.55
N ARG A 46 -19.26 14.42 9.61
CA ARG A 46 -18.64 13.14 9.23
C ARG A 46 -19.52 12.45 8.21
N PRO A 47 -18.96 11.71 7.24
CA PRO A 47 -19.79 10.87 6.40
C PRO A 47 -20.37 9.72 7.22
N CYS A 48 -21.62 9.37 6.91
CA CYS A 48 -22.32 8.28 7.59
C CYS A 48 -21.77 6.95 7.09
N THR A 49 -21.10 6.21 7.98
CA THR A 49 -20.45 4.92 7.64
C THR A 49 -21.45 3.82 7.28
N ASP A 50 -22.71 3.96 7.72
CA ASP A 50 -23.78 3.01 7.40
C ASP A 50 -24.30 3.18 5.96
N GLU A 51 -24.08 4.37 5.37
CA GLU A 51 -24.63 4.76 4.07
C GLU A 51 -23.53 4.96 3.00
N ILE A 52 -22.27 5.10 3.41
CA ILE A 52 -21.14 5.38 2.54
C ILE A 52 -20.08 4.30 2.69
N ALA A 53 -19.80 3.60 1.58
CA ALA A 53 -18.61 2.79 1.44
C ALA A 53 -17.41 3.67 1.04
N CYS A 54 -16.23 3.35 1.57
CA CYS A 54 -14.99 4.04 1.26
C CYS A 54 -13.83 3.06 1.28
N ASP A 55 -13.16 2.93 0.13
CA ASP A 55 -11.98 2.11 -0.08
C ASP A 55 -10.86 2.38 0.94
N LEU A 56 -10.64 3.64 1.30
CA LEU A 56 -9.66 4.03 2.32
C LEU A 56 -10.02 3.47 3.70
N TRP A 57 -11.30 3.46 4.07
CA TRP A 57 -11.73 2.90 5.35
C TRP A 57 -11.62 1.38 5.36
N GLU A 58 -11.99 0.74 4.26
CA GLU A 58 -11.82 -0.71 4.08
C GLU A 58 -10.35 -1.11 4.16
N PHE A 59 -9.46 -0.37 3.50
CA PHE A 59 -8.00 -0.56 3.58
C PHE A 59 -7.50 -0.45 5.02
N GLN A 60 -7.86 0.63 5.71
CA GLN A 60 -7.42 0.87 7.09
C GLN A 60 -7.97 -0.16 8.07
N ALA A 61 -9.22 -0.59 7.90
CA ALA A 61 -9.84 -1.64 8.70
C ALA A 61 -9.13 -2.99 8.50
N ALA A 62 -8.86 -3.36 7.25
CA ALA A 62 -8.15 -4.59 6.90
C ALA A 62 -6.72 -4.63 7.49
N LEU A 63 -5.98 -3.52 7.39
CA LEU A 63 -4.67 -3.41 8.06
C LEU A 63 -4.79 -3.54 9.57
N GLY A 64 -5.76 -2.85 10.18
CA GLY A 64 -6.01 -2.93 11.62
C GLY A 64 -6.41 -4.32 12.09
N GLU A 65 -7.16 -5.09 11.29
CA GLU A 65 -7.51 -6.48 11.59
C GLU A 65 -6.27 -7.37 11.55
N SER A 66 -5.45 -7.25 10.50
CA SER A 66 -4.21 -8.03 10.38
C SER A 66 -3.23 -7.80 11.53
N SER A 67 -3.21 -6.60 12.12
CA SER A 67 -2.30 -6.27 13.23
C SER A 67 -2.79 -6.69 14.61
N ARG A 68 -4.07 -7.08 14.75
CA ARG A 68 -4.68 -7.44 16.05
C ARG A 68 -4.86 -8.95 16.24
N THR A 69 -4.70 -9.71 15.17
CA THR A 69 -4.84 -11.17 15.20
C THR A 69 -3.48 -11.83 15.33
N ASP A 70 -3.42 -12.90 16.12
CA ASP A 70 -2.27 -13.81 16.17
C ASP A 70 -2.46 -15.03 15.24
N ASP A 71 -3.63 -15.13 14.58
CA ASP A 71 -3.93 -16.15 13.58
C ASP A 71 -3.44 -15.69 12.20
N ASP A 72 -2.46 -16.41 11.66
CA ASP A 72 -1.83 -16.13 10.36
C ASP A 72 -2.82 -16.22 9.20
N GLU A 73 -3.81 -17.10 9.23
CA GLU A 73 -4.81 -17.21 8.16
C GLU A 73 -5.76 -16.02 8.16
N VAL A 74 -6.15 -15.54 9.35
CA VAL A 74 -6.93 -14.30 9.50
C VAL A 74 -6.10 -13.10 9.05
N ALA A 75 -4.83 -13.00 9.46
CA ALA A 75 -3.93 -11.93 9.05
C ALA A 75 -3.76 -11.90 7.53
N ARG A 76 -3.54 -13.07 6.92
CA ARG A 76 -3.38 -13.25 5.46
C ARG A 76 -4.64 -12.84 4.70
N ALA A 77 -5.83 -13.25 5.16
CA ALA A 77 -7.10 -12.85 4.55
C ALA A 77 -7.35 -11.34 4.65
N ALA A 78 -7.00 -10.73 5.79
CA ALA A 78 -7.11 -9.28 5.97
C ALA A 78 -6.13 -8.51 5.07
N LEU A 79 -4.86 -8.92 5.01
CA LEU A 79 -3.85 -8.31 4.15
C LEU A 79 -4.20 -8.44 2.67
N ARG A 80 -4.76 -9.57 2.24
CA ARG A 80 -5.24 -9.75 0.86
C ARG A 80 -6.31 -8.72 0.50
N ARG A 81 -7.30 -8.50 1.37
CA ARG A 81 -8.30 -7.44 1.18
C ARG A 81 -7.66 -6.06 1.12
N ALA A 82 -6.68 -5.79 1.97
CA ALA A 82 -5.98 -4.50 2.00
C ALA A 82 -5.27 -4.21 0.66
N VAL A 83 -4.55 -5.18 0.10
CA VAL A 83 -3.85 -4.98 -1.18
C VAL A 83 -4.81 -4.90 -2.39
N GLU A 84 -5.95 -5.60 -2.34
CA GLU A 84 -6.97 -5.58 -3.41
C GLU A 84 -7.75 -4.25 -3.49
N VAL A 85 -8.00 -3.62 -2.34
CA VAL A 85 -8.76 -2.37 -2.26
C VAL A 85 -7.88 -1.14 -2.54
N TYR A 86 -6.59 -1.19 -2.20
CA TYR A 86 -5.66 -0.09 -2.49
C TYR A 86 -5.17 -0.11 -3.95
N ARG A 87 -5.90 0.58 -4.83
CA ARG A 87 -5.69 0.52 -6.29
C ARG A 87 -4.88 1.67 -6.89
N GLY A 88 -4.51 2.67 -6.11
CA GLY A 88 -3.73 3.81 -6.57
C GLY A 88 -3.70 4.93 -5.53
N ASP A 89 -3.13 6.07 -5.92
CA ASP A 89 -2.93 7.19 -5.00
C ASP A 89 -4.24 7.78 -4.52
N LEU A 90 -4.27 8.11 -3.22
CA LEU A 90 -5.38 8.84 -2.61
C LEU A 90 -5.69 10.11 -3.41
N LEU A 91 -6.94 10.26 -3.85
CA LEU A 91 -7.42 11.42 -4.61
C LEU A 91 -6.53 11.73 -5.84
N ALA A 92 -6.13 10.70 -6.58
CA ALA A 92 -5.33 10.84 -7.81
C ALA A 92 -5.87 11.97 -8.72
N GLY A 93 -4.97 12.78 -9.28
CA GLY A 93 -5.32 13.97 -10.07
C GLY A 93 -5.65 15.22 -9.26
N THR A 94 -5.69 15.12 -7.93
CA THR A 94 -5.83 16.29 -7.05
C THR A 94 -4.47 16.76 -6.55
N ASP A 95 -4.15 18.02 -6.78
CA ASP A 95 -2.95 18.68 -6.28
C ASP A 95 -3.32 19.62 -5.12
N ARG A 96 -3.27 19.07 -3.89
CA ARG A 96 -3.42 19.84 -2.65
C ARG A 96 -2.27 19.50 -1.71
N PRO A 97 -1.57 20.50 -1.14
CA PRO A 97 -0.39 20.24 -0.30
C PRO A 97 -0.64 19.31 0.89
N TRP A 98 -1.85 19.30 1.44
CA TRP A 98 -2.20 18.45 2.59
C TRP A 98 -2.35 16.97 2.22
N ILE A 99 -2.53 16.63 0.94
CA ILE A 99 -2.73 15.24 0.48
C ILE A 99 -1.41 14.48 0.43
N GLU A 100 -0.32 15.16 0.07
CA GLU A 100 0.96 14.49 -0.22
C GLU A 100 1.52 13.69 0.97
N PRO A 101 1.57 14.22 2.21
CA PRO A 101 2.01 13.42 3.35
C PRO A 101 1.12 12.20 3.62
N VAL A 102 -0.17 12.29 3.31
CA VAL A 102 -1.12 11.18 3.48
C VAL A 102 -0.91 10.12 2.40
N ARG A 103 -0.66 10.52 1.15
CA ARG A 103 -0.28 9.59 0.06
C ARG A 103 0.97 8.81 0.42
N GLN A 104 2.01 9.48 0.89
CA GLN A 104 3.27 8.84 1.28
C GLN A 104 3.06 7.82 2.42
N ASP A 105 2.26 8.15 3.44
CA ASP A 105 1.93 7.20 4.51
C ASP A 105 1.16 5.98 3.98
N LEU A 106 0.13 6.21 3.17
CA LEU A 106 -0.69 5.12 2.61
C LEU A 106 0.12 4.22 1.68
N HIS A 107 0.99 4.81 0.87
CA HIS A 107 1.89 4.07 -0.02
C HIS A 107 2.83 3.16 0.76
N ARG A 108 3.49 3.68 1.80
CA ARG A 108 4.33 2.88 2.70
C ARG A 108 3.54 1.73 3.33
N ARG A 109 2.36 2.01 3.87
CA ARG A 109 1.51 0.99 4.50
C ARG A 109 1.04 -0.07 3.51
N ALA A 110 0.76 0.32 2.26
CA ALA A 110 0.39 -0.62 1.21
C ALA A 110 1.57 -1.50 0.83
N LEU A 111 2.78 -0.94 0.72
CA LEU A 111 4.00 -1.70 0.49
C LEU A 111 4.25 -2.71 1.62
N ASP A 112 4.19 -2.25 2.87
CA ASP A 112 4.35 -3.11 4.06
C ASP A 112 3.32 -4.26 4.06
N ALA A 113 2.08 -3.99 3.64
CA ALA A 113 1.03 -5.00 3.54
C ALA A 113 1.34 -6.07 2.48
N HIS A 114 1.88 -5.68 1.32
CA HIS A 114 2.33 -6.65 0.30
C HIS A 114 3.49 -7.50 0.82
N LEU A 115 4.49 -6.87 1.45
CA LEU A 115 5.65 -7.58 2.00
C LEU A 115 5.25 -8.60 3.06
N ARG A 116 4.34 -8.22 3.98
CA ARG A 116 3.82 -9.13 5.00
C ARG A 116 2.93 -10.22 4.42
N LEU A 117 2.12 -9.91 3.41
CA LEU A 117 1.31 -10.90 2.72
C LEU A 117 2.18 -11.94 2.02
N ALA A 118 3.22 -11.51 1.30
CA ALA A 118 4.15 -12.41 0.63
C ALA A 118 4.85 -13.34 1.62
N GLU A 119 5.30 -12.82 2.77
CA GLU A 119 5.90 -13.61 3.84
C GLU A 119 4.93 -14.70 4.38
N LEU A 120 3.65 -14.36 4.59
CA LEU A 120 2.66 -15.34 5.04
C LEU A 120 2.33 -16.39 3.98
N GLU A 121 2.27 -16.02 2.70
CA GLU A 121 2.07 -16.99 1.62
C GLU A 121 3.27 -17.94 1.50
N GLU A 122 4.50 -17.45 1.67
CA GLU A 122 5.71 -18.28 1.71
C GLU A 122 5.67 -19.28 2.89
N GLN A 123 5.40 -18.79 4.11
CA GLN A 123 5.33 -19.61 5.33
C GLN A 123 4.24 -20.69 5.28
N THR A 124 3.16 -20.45 4.52
CA THR A 124 2.07 -21.42 4.33
C THR A 124 2.28 -22.34 3.13
N GLY A 125 3.50 -22.36 2.55
CA GLY A 125 3.87 -23.27 1.47
C GLY A 125 3.32 -22.87 0.10
N ARG A 126 3.08 -21.58 -0.13
CA ARG A 126 2.56 -21.01 -1.40
C ARG A 126 3.55 -19.99 -2.00
N PRO A 127 4.79 -20.42 -2.31
CA PRO A 127 5.82 -19.50 -2.80
C PRO A 127 5.45 -18.84 -4.14
N ASP A 128 4.74 -19.54 -5.02
CA ASP A 128 4.27 -18.95 -6.29
C ASP A 128 3.31 -17.78 -6.06
N THR A 129 2.45 -17.87 -5.03
CA THR A 129 1.57 -16.76 -4.64
C THR A 129 2.38 -15.61 -4.05
N ALA A 130 3.42 -15.90 -3.24
CA ALA A 130 4.30 -14.88 -2.70
C ALA A 130 5.05 -14.11 -3.81
N VAL A 131 5.52 -14.81 -4.86
CA VAL A 131 6.09 -14.18 -6.06
C VAL A 131 5.11 -13.19 -6.68
N VAL A 132 3.86 -13.62 -6.94
CA VAL A 132 2.83 -12.74 -7.54
C VAL A 132 2.56 -11.50 -6.69
N VAL A 133 2.52 -11.65 -5.36
CA VAL A 133 2.31 -10.52 -4.44
C VAL A 133 3.49 -9.54 -4.49
N LEU A 134 4.72 -10.02 -4.56
CA LEU A 134 5.91 -9.17 -4.68
C LEU A 134 6.00 -8.47 -6.04
N GLU A 135 5.63 -9.15 -7.13
CA GLU A 135 5.54 -8.54 -8.46
C GLU A 135 4.48 -7.44 -8.50
N GLN A 136 3.34 -7.63 -7.83
CA GLN A 136 2.32 -6.59 -7.67
C GLN A 136 2.86 -5.39 -6.90
N ALA A 137 3.63 -5.61 -5.83
CA ALA A 137 4.28 -4.53 -5.08
C ALA A 137 5.24 -3.74 -5.98
N ILE A 138 6.08 -4.43 -6.76
CA ILE A 138 7.00 -3.82 -7.74
C ILE A 138 6.24 -3.02 -8.81
N ALA A 139 5.10 -3.52 -9.27
CA ALA A 139 4.28 -2.81 -10.25
C ALA A 139 3.69 -1.50 -9.70
N ARG A 140 3.49 -1.40 -8.37
CA ARG A 140 2.99 -0.20 -7.70
C ARG A 140 4.09 0.77 -7.31
N ASP A 141 5.20 0.25 -6.81
CA ASP A 141 6.41 1.02 -6.56
C ASP A 141 7.61 0.36 -7.24
N ARG A 142 7.90 0.82 -8.46
CA ARG A 142 8.98 0.25 -9.27
C ARG A 142 10.37 0.61 -8.74
N TYR A 143 10.46 1.55 -7.80
CA TYR A 143 11.73 2.08 -7.27
C TYR A 143 12.00 1.62 -5.84
N ALA A 144 11.00 1.13 -5.11
CA ALA A 144 11.21 0.50 -3.81
C ALA A 144 12.05 -0.78 -3.96
N GLU A 145 13.24 -0.81 -3.37
CA GLU A 145 14.15 -1.95 -3.47
C GLU A 145 13.71 -3.17 -2.65
N GLU A 146 12.94 -2.97 -1.58
CA GLU A 146 12.59 -4.02 -0.62
C GLU A 146 11.81 -5.20 -1.25
N PRO A 147 10.78 -4.98 -2.11
CA PRO A 147 10.16 -6.07 -2.87
C PRO A 147 11.14 -6.87 -3.74
N TYR A 148 12.10 -6.21 -4.38
CA TYR A 148 13.12 -6.90 -5.19
C TYR A 148 14.05 -7.74 -4.31
N ARG A 149 14.45 -7.23 -3.14
CA ARG A 149 15.24 -8.00 -2.16
C ARG A 149 14.51 -9.27 -1.74
N ARG A 150 13.24 -9.15 -1.35
CA ARG A 150 12.41 -10.30 -0.96
C ARG A 150 12.23 -11.29 -2.12
N LEU A 151 12.01 -10.81 -3.34
CA LEU A 151 11.82 -11.66 -4.50
C LEU A 151 13.09 -12.43 -4.88
N MET A 152 14.27 -11.79 -4.78
CA MET A 152 15.56 -12.46 -4.96
C MET A 152 15.79 -13.57 -3.92
N VAL A 153 15.49 -13.30 -2.64
CA VAL A 153 15.61 -14.31 -1.58
C VAL A 153 14.68 -15.49 -1.84
N LEU A 154 13.43 -15.23 -2.20
CA LEU A 154 12.44 -16.26 -2.50
C LEU A 154 12.89 -17.14 -3.68
N HIS A 155 13.37 -16.55 -4.77
CA HIS A 155 13.90 -17.33 -5.90
C HIS A 155 15.12 -18.16 -5.54
N ALA A 156 16.03 -17.63 -4.71
CA ALA A 156 17.20 -18.36 -4.25
C ALA A 156 16.80 -19.57 -3.39
N ALA A 157 15.87 -19.39 -2.44
CA ALA A 157 15.38 -20.46 -1.58
C ALA A 157 14.73 -21.61 -2.38
N HIS A 158 14.09 -21.30 -3.51
CA HIS A 158 13.47 -22.28 -4.40
C HIS A 158 14.36 -22.71 -5.58
N SER A 159 15.68 -22.51 -5.51
CA SER A 159 16.67 -22.99 -6.49
C SER A 159 16.48 -22.47 -7.92
N HIS A 160 16.07 -21.21 -8.09
CA HIS A 160 15.97 -20.52 -9.38
C HIS A 160 17.08 -19.45 -9.53
N PRO A 161 18.37 -19.83 -9.66
CA PRO A 161 19.46 -18.86 -9.68
C PRO A 161 19.39 -17.87 -10.85
N GLY A 162 18.86 -18.30 -12.01
CA GLY A 162 18.62 -17.40 -13.15
C GLY A 162 17.64 -16.27 -12.81
N ALA A 163 16.58 -16.59 -12.07
CA ALA A 163 15.56 -15.62 -11.69
C ALA A 163 16.11 -14.54 -10.74
N VAL A 164 17.05 -14.89 -9.84
CA VAL A 164 17.74 -13.91 -8.99
C VAL A 164 18.46 -12.85 -9.83
N THR A 165 19.20 -13.28 -10.85
CA THR A 165 19.91 -12.35 -11.75
C THR A 165 18.95 -11.51 -12.58
N ASP A 166 17.81 -12.06 -13.00
CA ASP A 166 16.82 -11.31 -13.78
C ASP A 166 16.15 -10.22 -12.95
N VAL A 167 15.78 -10.52 -11.69
CA VAL A 167 15.24 -9.53 -10.74
C VAL A 167 16.27 -8.43 -10.46
N TRP A 168 17.54 -8.77 -10.28
CA TRP A 168 18.63 -7.80 -10.11
C TRP A 168 18.76 -6.86 -11.32
N ARG A 169 18.77 -7.40 -12.54
CA ARG A 169 18.83 -6.58 -13.77
C ARG A 169 17.62 -5.67 -13.91
N LEU A 170 16.42 -6.17 -13.56
CA LEU A 170 15.21 -5.37 -13.58
C LEU A 170 15.33 -4.17 -12.63
N LEU A 171 15.77 -4.39 -11.39
CA LEU A 171 15.98 -3.30 -10.42
C LEU A 171 16.98 -2.26 -10.92
N GLN A 172 18.14 -2.72 -11.43
CA GLN A 172 19.15 -1.81 -12.00
C GLN A 172 18.58 -0.97 -13.14
N GLY A 173 17.81 -1.59 -14.03
CA GLY A 173 17.13 -0.89 -15.12
C GLY A 173 16.18 0.20 -14.62
N ARG A 174 15.40 -0.08 -13.56
CA ARG A 174 14.48 0.90 -12.98
C ARG A 174 15.19 2.06 -12.32
N LEU A 175 16.16 1.81 -11.46
CA LEU A 175 16.86 2.90 -10.76
C LEU A 175 17.68 3.77 -11.72
N ALA A 176 18.23 3.19 -12.79
CA ALA A 176 18.90 3.93 -13.85
C ALA A 176 17.98 4.93 -14.58
N GLU A 177 16.65 4.71 -14.63
CA GLU A 177 15.70 5.70 -15.18
C GLU A 177 15.70 7.03 -14.40
N LEU A 178 16.15 7.01 -13.14
CA LEU A 178 16.23 8.17 -12.24
C LEU A 178 17.67 8.60 -11.94
N ASP A 179 18.67 8.05 -12.66
CA ASP A 179 20.09 8.22 -12.37
C ASP A 179 20.45 7.87 -10.90
N LEU A 180 19.76 6.87 -10.33
CA LEU A 180 20.00 6.36 -8.98
C LEU A 180 20.82 5.08 -9.01
N ASP A 181 21.73 4.97 -8.05
CA ASP A 181 22.45 3.73 -7.76
C ASP A 181 21.62 2.82 -6.85
N VAL A 182 21.81 1.50 -7.01
CA VAL A 182 21.24 0.50 -6.12
C VAL A 182 21.84 0.63 -4.72
N GLU A 183 21.01 0.51 -3.68
CA GLU A 183 21.47 0.51 -2.29
C GLU A 183 22.55 -0.55 -2.05
N THR A 184 23.55 -0.17 -1.24
CA THR A 184 24.66 -1.06 -0.87
C THR A 184 24.16 -2.37 -0.25
N ALA A 185 23.09 -2.31 0.55
CA ALA A 185 22.49 -3.48 1.18
C ALA A 185 21.94 -4.48 0.14
N THR A 186 21.24 -3.99 -0.88
CA THR A 186 20.69 -4.81 -1.97
C THR A 186 21.80 -5.41 -2.84
N ALA A 187 22.83 -4.62 -3.15
CA ALA A 187 23.99 -5.13 -3.89
C ALA A 187 24.76 -6.21 -3.12
N ASN A 188 24.90 -6.07 -1.79
CA ASN A 188 25.48 -7.11 -0.93
C ASN A 188 24.64 -8.39 -0.94
N LEU A 189 23.31 -8.26 -0.81
CA LEU A 189 22.40 -9.40 -0.85
C LEU A 189 22.53 -10.17 -2.17
N TYR A 190 22.49 -9.48 -3.30
CA TYR A 190 22.65 -10.11 -4.62
C TYR A 190 23.97 -10.92 -4.73
N ARG A 191 25.10 -10.33 -4.27
CA ARG A 191 26.39 -11.03 -4.26
C ARG A 191 26.36 -12.29 -3.39
N GLN A 192 25.71 -12.23 -2.23
CA GLN A 192 25.58 -13.40 -1.36
C GLN A 192 24.76 -14.52 -2.03
N LEU A 193 23.62 -14.18 -2.63
CA LEU A 193 22.73 -15.15 -3.28
C LEU A 193 23.34 -15.81 -4.52
N THR A 194 24.31 -15.14 -5.17
CA THR A 194 24.97 -15.66 -6.38
C THR A 194 26.33 -16.33 -6.11
N ALA A 195 26.93 -16.13 -4.94
CA ALA A 195 28.23 -16.70 -4.58
C ALA A 195 28.14 -18.14 -4.01
N ASP A 196 27.00 -18.54 -3.43
CA ASP A 196 26.86 -19.85 -2.77
C ASP A 196 25.40 -20.37 -2.79
N PRO A 197 24.99 -21.14 -3.82
CA PRO A 197 23.61 -21.62 -3.94
C PRO A 197 23.21 -22.70 -2.92
N GLU A 198 24.16 -23.30 -2.18
CA GLU A 198 23.89 -24.43 -1.26
C GLU A 198 23.87 -24.04 0.23
N ARG A 199 24.13 -22.77 0.58
CA ARG A 199 24.42 -22.36 1.98
C ARG A 199 23.33 -21.53 2.66
N TRP A 200 22.06 -21.74 2.31
CA TRP A 200 20.98 -21.07 3.03
C TRP A 200 20.50 -21.87 4.24
N PRO A 201 20.54 -21.31 5.47
CA PRO A 201 19.90 -21.92 6.62
C PRO A 201 18.39 -21.68 6.54
N ASP A 202 17.62 -22.70 6.92
CA ASP A 202 16.18 -22.72 7.24
C ASP A 202 15.43 -21.36 7.11
N PRO A 203 14.37 -21.24 6.28
CA PRO A 203 13.60 -20.00 6.08
C PRO A 203 13.16 -19.28 7.37
N ASP A 204 13.07 -19.97 8.50
CA ASP A 204 12.78 -19.40 9.82
C ASP A 204 13.90 -18.46 10.38
N ARG A 205 15.09 -18.43 9.77
CA ARG A 205 16.25 -17.68 10.28
C ARG A 205 16.53 -16.34 9.62
N VAL A 206 15.88 -16.01 8.51
CA VAL A 206 16.18 -14.75 7.80
C VAL A 206 15.14 -13.70 8.11
N ARG A 207 15.29 -13.12 9.31
CA ARG A 207 14.76 -11.78 9.59
C ARG A 207 15.75 -10.77 9.02
N LEU A 208 15.33 -10.03 8.01
CA LEU A 208 16.07 -8.85 7.55
C LEU A 208 16.24 -7.87 8.73
N PRO A 209 17.43 -7.27 8.93
CA PRO A 209 17.61 -6.27 9.96
C PRO A 209 16.68 -5.07 9.69
N ARG A 210 16.04 -4.60 10.76
CA ARG A 210 15.17 -3.40 10.77
C ARG A 210 15.92 -2.13 10.37
#